data_AF-A0A962Z560-F1
#
_entry.id   AF-A0A962Z560-F1
#
_cell.length_a   1.000
_cell.length_b   1.000
_cell.length_c   1.000
_cell.angle_alpha   90.00
_cell.angle_beta   90.00
_cell.angle_gamma   90.00
#
_symmetry.space_group_name_H-M   'P 1'
#
loop_
_entity.id
_entity.type
_entity.pdbx_description
1 polymer ?
#
loop_
_entity_poly.entity_id
_entity_poly.type
_entity_poly.pdbx_seq_one_letter_code
_entity_poly.pdbx_strand_id
1 'polypeptide(L)' 'MIDTGYVRLMARYGTWQNESLIAAADTLDGDARRLGRGAFFGSIENTLNHLLWGDRIWLSR' A
#
# COMPACT_ATOMS: atom_id res chain seq x y z
N MET A 1 9.05 20.46 -11.79
CA MET A 1 8.13 20.08 -12.89
C MET A 1 8.03 18.57 -12.88
N ILE A 2 6.85 17.99 -13.11
CA ILE A 2 6.71 16.53 -13.25
C ILE A 2 7.25 16.17 -14.64
N ASP A 3 8.40 15.51 -14.70
CA ASP A 3 9.02 15.03 -15.94
C ASP A 3 9.05 13.49 -15.99
N THR A 4 9.48 12.92 -17.11
CA THR A 4 9.56 11.47 -17.27
C THR A 4 10.50 10.80 -16.26
N GLY A 5 11.57 11.49 -15.85
CA GLY A 5 12.50 11.00 -14.83
C GLY A 5 11.83 10.89 -13.48
N TYR A 6 11.07 11.92 -13.08
CA TYR A 6 10.28 11.95 -11.87
C TYR A 6 9.24 10.81 -11.84
N VAL A 7 8.46 10.64 -12.92
CA VAL A 7 7.43 9.57 -12.99
C VAL A 7 8.06 8.19 -12.86
N ARG A 8 9.20 7.93 -13.53
CA ARG A 8 9.94 6.66 -13.41
C ARG A 8 10.49 6.44 -12.01
N LEU A 9 10.96 7.49 -11.35
CA LEU A 9 11.43 7.42 -9.97
C LEU A 9 10.28 7.03 -9.03
N MET A 10 9.14 7.71 -9.16
CA MET A 10 7.96 7.44 -8.31
C MET A 10 7.38 6.04 -8.57
N ALA A 11 7.41 5.54 -9.80
CA ALA A 11 7.01 4.17 -10.10
C ALA A 11 7.90 3.13 -9.39
N ARG A 12 9.24 3.28 -9.47
CA ARG A 12 10.17 2.38 -8.76
C ARG A 12 10.01 2.48 -7.24
N TYR A 13 9.86 3.70 -6.74
CA TYR A 13 9.62 3.94 -5.33
C TYR A 13 8.33 3.27 -4.84
N GLY A 14 7.25 3.38 -5.61
CA GLY A 14 5.98 2.72 -5.31
C GLY A 14 6.12 1.19 -5.25
N THR A 15 6.82 0.58 -6.20
CA THR A 15 7.12 -0.87 -6.16
C THR A 15 7.89 -1.25 -4.90
N TRP A 16 8.99 -0.55 -4.61
CA TRP A 16 9.81 -0.81 -3.42
C TRP A 16 9.02 -0.66 -2.12
N GLN A 17 8.18 0.37 -2.01
CA GLN A 17 7.40 0.62 -0.81
C GLN A 17 6.32 -0.44 -0.61
N ASN A 18 5.67 -0.87 -1.69
CA ASN A 18 4.69 -1.97 -1.65
C ASN A 18 5.35 -3.28 -1.20
N GLU A 19 6.51 -3.64 -1.78
CA GLU A 19 7.26 -4.83 -1.37
C GLU A 19 7.64 -4.79 0.11
N SER A 20 8.17 -3.66 0.58
CA SER A 20 8.56 -3.49 2.00
C SER A 20 7.37 -3.63 2.95
N LEU A 21 6.22 -3.03 2.62
CA LEU A 21 5.03 -3.06 3.48
C LEU A 21 4.35 -4.43 3.47
N ILE A 22 4.27 -5.09 2.33
CA ILE A 22 3.72 -6.45 2.22
C ILE A 22 4.59 -7.43 3.00
N ALA A 23 5.92 -7.38 2.84
CA ALA A 23 6.84 -8.24 3.57
C ALA A 23 6.70 -8.06 5.10
N ALA A 24 6.53 -6.82 5.57
CA ALA A 24 6.28 -6.55 6.99
C ALA A 24 4.89 -7.04 7.46
N ALA A 25 3.87 -6.95 6.63
CA ALA A 25 2.53 -7.45 6.95
C ALA A 25 2.47 -8.98 7.00
N ASP A 26 3.30 -9.66 6.19
CA ASP A 26 3.40 -11.12 6.14
C ASP A 26 4.03 -11.73 7.40
N THR A 27 4.76 -10.94 8.21
CA THR A 27 5.25 -11.40 9.51
C THR A 27 4.16 -11.43 10.60
N LEU A 28 2.96 -10.94 10.30
CA LEU A 28 1.82 -10.90 11.21
C LEU A 28 0.81 -12.00 10.87
N ASP A 29 0.24 -12.63 11.89
CA ASP A 29 -0.92 -13.50 11.69
C ASP A 29 -2.18 -12.68 11.32
N GLY A 30 -3.25 -13.39 10.93
CA GLY A 30 -4.48 -12.76 10.46
C GLY A 30 -5.16 -11.88 11.51
N ASP A 31 -5.12 -12.26 12.79
CA ASP A 31 -5.76 -11.49 13.86
C ASP A 31 -4.95 -10.24 14.17
N ALA A 32 -3.61 -10.35 14.16
CA ALA A 32 -2.71 -9.23 14.28
C ALA A 32 -2.88 -8.24 13.13
N ARG A 33 -3.13 -8.66 11.88
CA ARG A 33 -3.40 -7.73 10.76
C ARG A 33 -4.74 -7.00 10.88
N ARG A 34 -5.77 -7.68 11.41
CA ARG A 34 -7.13 -7.13 11.58
C ARG A 34 -7.32 -6.32 12.86
N LEU A 35 -6.43 -6.47 13.84
CA LEU A 35 -6.50 -5.74 15.10
C LEU A 35 -6.50 -4.21 14.88
N GLY A 36 -7.47 -3.54 15.52
CA GLY A 36 -7.62 -2.09 15.48
C GLY A 36 -6.44 -1.37 16.13
N ARG A 37 -5.83 -0.43 15.40
CA ARG A 37 -4.64 0.34 15.80
C ARG A 37 -4.82 1.86 15.67
N GLY A 38 -6.05 2.33 15.48
CA GLY A 38 -6.35 3.77 15.37
C GLY A 38 -5.87 4.42 14.07
N ALA A 39 -5.48 3.65 13.06
CA ALA A 39 -5.29 4.16 11.71
C ALA A 39 -6.61 4.71 11.15
N PHE A 40 -6.56 5.55 10.11
CA PHE A 40 -7.77 6.08 9.47
C PHE A 40 -8.75 4.98 9.04
N PHE A 41 -8.23 3.85 8.53
CA PHE A 41 -9.03 2.66 8.17
C PHE A 41 -9.14 1.62 9.30
N GLY A 42 -8.76 1.98 10.54
CA GLY A 42 -8.85 1.15 11.73
C GLY A 42 -7.71 0.14 11.89
N SER A 43 -7.49 -0.72 10.89
CA SER A 43 -6.50 -1.81 10.92
C SER A 43 -5.47 -1.72 9.80
N ILE A 44 -4.42 -2.54 9.91
CA ILE A 44 -3.40 -2.67 8.86
C ILE A 44 -4.04 -3.28 7.60
N GLU A 45 -4.81 -4.35 7.76
CA GLU A 45 -5.50 -5.03 6.66
C GLU A 45 -6.45 -4.09 5.90
N ASN A 46 -7.26 -3.30 6.61
CA ASN A 46 -8.19 -2.36 5.98
C ASN A 46 -7.44 -1.23 5.24
N THR A 47 -6.33 -0.76 5.80
CA THR A 47 -5.49 0.27 5.15
C THR A 47 -4.91 -0.26 3.85
N LEU A 48 -4.33 -1.46 3.85
CA LEU A 48 -3.78 -2.09 2.65
C LEU A 48 -4.88 -2.42 1.62
N ASN A 49 -6.06 -2.87 2.07
CA ASN A 49 -7.21 -3.08 1.20
C ASN A 49 -7.68 -1.80 0.51
N HIS A 50 -7.69 -0.67 1.22
CA HIS A 50 -8.03 0.62 0.62
C HIS A 50 -7.03 1.04 -0.46
N LEU A 51 -5.73 0.87 -0.21
CA LEU A 51 -4.69 1.16 -1.20
C LEU A 51 -4.85 0.28 -2.45
N LEU A 52 -5.04 -1.03 -2.27
CA LEU A 52 -5.28 -1.96 -3.38
C LEU A 52 -6.53 -1.60 -4.20
N TRP A 53 -7.61 -1.20 -3.53
CA TRP A 53 -8.82 -0.73 -4.19
C TRP A 53 -8.56 0.55 -5.00
N GLY A 54 -7.84 1.51 -4.43
CA GLY A 54 -7.44 2.74 -5.10
C GLY A 54 -6.63 2.44 -6.37
N ASP A 55 -5.58 1.63 -6.27
CA ASP A 55 -4.73 1.25 -7.39
C ASP A 55 -5.54 0.59 -8.51
N ARG A 56 -6.43 -0.35 -8.17
CA ARG A 56 -7.30 -1.01 -9.16
C ARG A 56 -8.21 -0.03 -9.90
N ILE A 57 -8.74 0.99 -9.22
CA ILE A 57 -9.60 1.98 -9.85
C ILE A 57 -8.80 2.92 -10.75
N TRP A 58 -7.63 3.38 -10.31
CA TRP A 58 -6.83 4.31 -11.11
C TRP A 58 -6.17 3.63 -12.30
N LEU A 59 -5.71 2.39 -12.16
CA LEU A 59 -5.05 1.63 -13.23
C LEU A 59 -6.02 0.98 -14.21
N SER A 60 -7.32 0.94 -13.90
CA SER A 60 -8.36 0.47 -14.84
C SER A 60 -8.92 1.57 -15.75
N ARG A 61 -8.43 2.81 -15.61
CA ARG A 61 -8.79 3.96 -16.45
C ARG A 61 -7.73 4.20 -17.51
#